data_AF-A0A4R1HMY7-F1
#
_entry.id   AF-A0A4R1HMY7-F1
#
_cell.length_a   1.000
_cell.length_b   1.000
_cell.length_c   1.000
_cell.angle_alpha   90.00
_cell.angle_beta   90.00
_cell.angle_gamma   90.00
#
_symmetry.space_group_name_H-M   'P 1'
#
loop_
_entity.id
_entity.type
_entity.pdbx_description
1 polymer ?
#
loop_
_entity_poly.entity_id
_entity_poly.type
_entity_poly.pdbx_seq_one_letter_code
_entity_poly.pdbx_strand_id
1 'polypeptide(L)' 'MMGLPFFGFCVALAFAAMGRRALAVAAGLVSIGVLLALFKLHVTSALDIAL' A
#
# COMPACT_ATOMS: atom_id res chain seq x y z
N MET A 1 -4.92 12.24 2.90
CA MET A 1 -4.78 11.38 1.69
C MET A 1 -4.08 10.04 2.01
N MET A 2 -4.45 9.38 3.12
CA MET A 2 -3.77 8.17 3.66
C MET A 2 -4.58 6.86 3.49
N GLY A 3 -5.71 6.87 2.79
CA GLY A 3 -6.61 5.70 2.68
C GLY A 3 -6.23 4.67 1.61
N LEU A 4 -5.41 5.05 0.63
CA LEU A 4 -5.02 4.21 -0.51
C LEU A 4 -4.37 2.86 -0.11
N PRO A 5 -3.37 2.82 0.78
CA PRO A 5 -2.75 1.54 1.16
C PRO A 5 -3.68 0.67 2.00
N PHE A 6 -4.50 1.28 2.88
CA PHE A 6 -5.51 0.57 3.66
C PHE A 6 -6.56 -0.10 2.78
N PHE A 7 -6.98 0.55 1.69
CA PHE A 7 -7.93 -0.03 0.75
C PHE A 7 -7.38 -1.30 0.08
N GLY A 8 -6.11 -1.27 -0.34
CA GLY A 8 -5.43 -2.46 -0.89
C GLY A 8 -5.34 -3.63 0.11
N PHE A 9 -5.17 -3.33 1.40
CA PHE A 9 -5.14 -4.34 2.45
C PHE A 9 -6.53 -4.96 2.71
N CYS A 10 -7.59 -4.16 2.71
CA CYS A 10 -8.97 -4.65 2.82
C CYS A 10 -9.35 -5.56 1.63
N VAL A 11 -8.91 -5.21 0.43
CA VAL A 11 -9.11 -6.03 -0.78
C VAL A 11 -8.34 -7.35 -0.69
N ALA A 12 -7.10 -7.34 -0.20
CA ALA A 12 -6.34 -8.57 0.06
C ALA A 12 -7.04 -9.48 1.07
N LEU A 13 -7.61 -8.90 2.14
CA LEU A 13 -8.37 -9.63 3.16
C LEU A 13 -9.65 -10.27 2.59
N ALA A 14 -10.38 -9.55 1.73
CA ALA A 14 -11.56 -10.08 1.05
C ALA A 14 -11.21 -11.25 0.11
N PHE A 15 -10.10 -11.16 -0.63
CA PHE A 15 -9.62 -12.27 -1.46
C PHE A 15 -9.15 -13.48 -0.63
N ALA A 16 -8.55 -13.23 0.55
CA ALA A 16 -8.17 -14.29 1.48
C ALA A 16 -9.40 -15.01 2.04
N ALA A 17 -10.45 -14.25 2.43
CA ALA A 17 -11.71 -14.80 2.93
C ALA A 17 -12.45 -15.64 1.88
N MET A 18 -12.31 -15.30 0.59
CA MET A 18 -12.89 -16.06 -0.53
C MET A 18 -12.02 -17.24 -0.99
N GLY A 19 -10.93 -17.56 -0.26
CA GLY A 19 -10.05 -18.71 -0.54
C GLY A 19 -9.06 -18.51 -1.70
N ARG A 20 -9.03 -17.33 -2.32
CA ARG A 20 -8.12 -17.02 -3.45
C ARG A 20 -6.78 -16.48 -2.95
N ARG A 21 -6.00 -17.37 -2.34
CA ARG A 21 -4.72 -17.06 -1.68
C ARG A 21 -3.73 -16.30 -2.58
N ALA A 22 -3.62 -16.69 -3.86
CA ALA A 22 -2.72 -16.01 -4.81
C ALA A 22 -3.10 -14.54 -5.05
N LEU A 23 -4.41 -14.25 -5.17
CA LEU A 23 -4.90 -12.88 -5.37
C LEU A 23 -4.76 -12.04 -4.10
N ALA A 24 -4.95 -12.64 -2.93
CA ALA A 24 -4.72 -11.98 -1.65
C ALA A 24 -3.25 -11.55 -1.49
N VAL A 25 -2.31 -12.44 -1.83
CA VAL A 25 -0.88 -12.15 -1.79
C VAL A 25 -0.52 -11.05 -2.79
N ALA A 26 -1.04 -11.13 -4.03
CA ALA A 26 -0.80 -10.10 -5.04
C ALA A 26 -1.32 -8.72 -4.61
N ALA A 27 -2.55 -8.66 -4.09
CA ALA A 27 -3.14 -7.41 -3.59
C ALA A 27 -2.37 -6.85 -2.38
N GLY A 28 -1.89 -7.71 -1.49
CA GLY A 28 -1.03 -7.33 -0.37
C GLY A 28 0.30 -6.73 -0.82
N LEU A 29 1.00 -7.38 -1.77
CA LEU A 29 2.25 -6.87 -2.33
C LEU A 29 2.08 -5.52 -3.03
N VAL A 30 0.98 -5.35 -3.78
CA VAL A 30 0.64 -4.07 -4.40
C VAL A 30 0.43 -2.98 -3.34
N SER A 31 -0.31 -3.27 -2.27
CA SER A 31 -0.50 -2.32 -1.16
C SER A 31 0.83 -1.90 -0.51
N ILE A 32 1.73 -2.86 -0.27
CA ILE A 32 3.08 -2.59 0.26
C ILE A 32 3.88 -1.71 -0.71
N GLY A 33 3.86 -2.02 -2.01
CA GLY A 33 4.55 -1.24 -3.04
C GLY A 33 4.07 0.21 -3.11
N VAL A 34 2.75 0.43 -3.02
CA VAL A 34 2.16 1.78 -2.95
C VAL A 34 2.61 2.51 -1.69
N LEU A 35 2.64 1.83 -0.54
CA LEU A 35 3.14 2.40 0.72
C LEU A 35 4.59 2.88 0.57
N LEU A 36 5.47 2.04 0.02
CA LEU A 36 6.88 2.38 -0.20
C LEU A 36 7.05 3.54 -1.18
N ALA A 37 6.26 3.58 -2.26
CA ALA A 37 6.28 4.67 -3.22
C ALA A 37 5.84 6.00 -2.59
N LEU A 38 4.76 5.98 -1.81
CA LEU A 38 4.28 7.16 -1.08
C LEU A 38 5.30 7.61 -0.02
N PHE A 39 5.94 6.65 0.66
CA PHE A 39 6.98 6.93 1.64
C PHE A 39 8.17 7.61 0.98
N LYS A 40 8.63 7.09 -0.17
CA LYS A 40 9.70 7.71 -0.96
C LYS A 40 9.35 9.15 -1.38
N LEU A 41 8.12 9.38 -1.86
CA LEU A 41 7.64 10.70 -2.26
C LEU A 41 7.52 11.68 -1.08
N HIS A 42 7.11 11.21 0.10
CA HIS A 42 7.00 12.05 1.29
C HIS A 42 8.36 12.35 1.95
N VAL A 43 9.30 11.40 1.93
CA VAL A 43 10.67 11.62 2.43
C VAL A 43 11.36 12.74 1.65
N THR A 44 11.14 12.84 0.33
CA THR A 44 11.63 13.98 -0.45
C THR A 44 11.01 15.30 0.00
N SER A 45 9.70 15.35 0.28
CA SER A 45 9.04 16.59 0.72
C SER A 45 9.51 17.10 2.08
N ALA A 46 9.83 16.21 3.03
CA ALA A 46 10.31 16.64 4.36
C ALA A 46 11.74 17.22 4.31
N LEU A 47 12.59 16.73 3.41
CA LEU A 47 13.95 17.25 3.22
C LEU A 47 13.96 18.55 2.40
N ASP A 48 13.03 18.71 1.44
CA ASP A 48 12.84 19.93 0.65
C ASP A 48 12.35 21.12 1.48
N ILE A 49 11.57 20.89 2.55
CA ILE A 49 11.09 21.96 3.45
C ILE A 49 12.22 22.50 4.35
N ALA A 50 13.32 21.75 4.52
CA ALA A 50 14.38 22.07 5.46
C ALA A 50 15.62 22.75 4.84
N LEU A 51 15.65 22.93 3.50
CA LEU A 51 16.78 23.53 2.76
C LEU A 51 16.37 24.87 2.13
#